data_AF-A0A843GM51-F1
#
_entry.id   AF-A0A843GM51-F1
#
_cell.length_a   1.000
_cell.length_b   1.000
_cell.length_c   1.000
_cell.angle_alpha   90.00
_cell.angle_beta   90.00
_cell.angle_gamma   90.00
#
_symmetry.space_group_name_H-M   'P 1'
#
loop_
_entity.id
_entity.type
_entity.pdbx_description
1 polymer ?
#
loop_
_entity_poly.entity_id
_entity_poly.type
_entity_poly.pdbx_seq_one_letter_code
_entity_poly.pdbx_strand_id
1 'polypeptide(L)'
;VIGAGGTMNREAAILQTPVISCYPGDTLSVDQFYVNNGLMYRTTDLEEITKQALSFIVNPHKPIELKTDNLFELIIDKTYELANSKK
;
A
#
# COMPACT_ATOMS: atom_id res chain seq x y z
N VAL A 1 7.58 -6.05 -7.18
CA VAL A 1 7.30 -5.05 -8.22
C VAL A 1 8.24 -3.87 -8.04
N ILE A 2 8.85 -3.38 -9.12
CA ILE A 2 9.61 -2.13 -9.11
C ILE A 2 8.90 -1.19 -10.10
N GLY A 3 8.45 -0.03 -9.64
CA GLY A 3 7.65 0.86 -10.49
C GLY A 3 7.58 2.29 -9.96
N ALA A 4 7.16 3.25 -10.79
CA ALA A 4 7.17 4.68 -10.48
C ALA A 4 5.81 5.20 -9.98
N GLY A 5 5.19 4.55 -8.99
CA GLY A 5 3.98 5.07 -8.33
C GLY A 5 2.64 4.83 -9.06
N GLY A 6 2.60 3.89 -10.02
CA GLY A 6 1.37 3.50 -10.71
C GLY A 6 0.40 2.69 -9.82
N THR A 7 -0.83 2.47 -10.29
CA THR A 7 -1.85 1.69 -9.55
C THR A 7 -1.35 0.28 -9.19
N MET A 8 -0.57 -0.34 -10.08
CA MET A 8 0.02 -1.66 -9.86
C MET A 8 0.95 -1.71 -8.64
N ASN A 9 1.64 -0.62 -8.30
CA ASN A 9 2.45 -0.56 -7.08
C ASN A 9 1.56 -0.64 -5.83
N ARG A 10 0.38 -0.01 -5.86
CA ARG A 10 -0.56 0.03 -4.74
C ARG A 10 -1.27 -1.31 -4.55
N GLU A 11 -1.68 -1.93 -5.65
CA GLU A 11 -2.24 -3.27 -5.66
C GLU A 11 -1.24 -4.31 -5.14
N ALA A 12 0.02 -4.23 -5.57
CA ALA A 12 1.06 -5.13 -5.07
C ALA A 12 1.35 -4.91 -3.57
N ALA A 13 1.33 -3.66 -3.10
CA ALA A 13 1.54 -3.33 -1.68
C ALA A 13 0.43 -3.91 -0.79
N ILE A 14 -0.84 -3.78 -1.18
CA ILE A 14 -1.95 -4.33 -0.38
C ILE A 14 -1.98 -5.87 -0.39
N LEU A 15 -1.55 -6.49 -1.49
CA LEU A 15 -1.36 -7.94 -1.59
C LEU A 15 -0.11 -8.44 -0.83
N GLN A 16 0.63 -7.53 -0.18
CA GLN A 16 1.89 -7.82 0.52
C GLN A 16 2.95 -8.48 -0.38
N THR A 17 2.85 -8.26 -1.68
CA THR A 17 3.93 -8.58 -2.61
C THR A 17 5.01 -7.51 -2.44
N PRO A 18 6.32 -7.86 -2.39
CA PRO A 18 7.34 -6.84 -2.20
C PRO A 18 7.32 -5.75 -3.28
N VAL A 19 7.23 -4.48 -2.87
CA VAL A 19 7.17 -3.31 -3.76
C VAL A 19 8.32 -2.35 -3.48
N ILE A 20 8.98 -1.93 -4.56
CA ILE A 20 9.90 -0.79 -4.58
C ILE A 20 9.28 0.30 -5.46
N SER A 21 8.93 1.43 -4.87
CA SER A 21 8.52 2.63 -5.60
C SER A 21 9.73 3.50 -5.93
N CYS A 22 9.99 3.70 -7.22
CA CYS A 22 11.04 4.58 -7.73
C CYS A 22 10.49 5.90 -8.30
N TYR A 23 9.30 6.31 -7.84
CA TYR A 23 8.69 7.57 -8.27
C TYR A 23 9.58 8.77 -7.88
N PRO A 24 10.01 9.60 -8.84
CA PRO A 24 10.97 10.68 -8.57
C PRO A 24 10.36 11.91 -7.90
N GLY A 25 9.04 12.06 -7.99
CA GLY A 25 8.32 13.19 -7.39
C GLY A 25 7.96 12.95 -5.93
N ASP A 26 7.17 13.87 -5.38
CA ASP A 26 6.68 13.79 -4.01
C ASP A 26 5.83 12.56 -3.78
N THR A 27 5.99 11.95 -2.60
CA THR A 27 5.19 10.79 -2.20
C THR A 27 3.72 11.19 -2.07
N LEU A 28 2.85 10.56 -2.87
CA LEU A 28 1.41 10.74 -2.76
C LEU A 28 0.90 10.15 -1.43
N SER A 29 -0.18 10.70 -0.89
CA SER A 29 -0.73 10.31 0.43
C SER A 29 -0.94 8.80 0.60
N VAL A 30 -1.44 8.13 -0.44
CA VAL A 30 -1.68 6.69 -0.43
C VAL A 30 -0.36 5.89 -0.40
N ASP A 31 0.63 6.31 -1.19
CA ASP A 31 1.95 5.66 -1.21
C ASP A 31 2.66 5.89 0.14
N GLN A 32 2.51 7.08 0.73
CA GLN A 32 3.06 7.39 2.05
C GLN A 32 2.43 6.51 3.14
N PHE A 33 1.13 6.22 3.06
CA PHE A 33 0.48 5.27 3.95
C PHE A 33 1.12 3.88 3.84
N TYR A 34 1.37 3.37 2.64
CA TYR A 34 2.00 2.06 2.47
C TYR A 34 3.45 2.04 2.98
N VAL A 35 4.22 3.10 2.74
CA VAL A 35 5.58 3.24 3.28
C VAL A 35 5.55 3.22 4.81
N ASN A 36 4.67 4.00 5.43
CA ASN A 36 4.55 4.08 6.88
C ASN A 36 4.12 2.74 7.53
N ASN A 37 3.36 1.92 6.81
CA ASN A 37 2.92 0.60 7.26
C ASN A 37 3.89 -0.54 6.84
N GLY A 38 5.05 -0.21 6.27
CA GLY A 38 6.04 -1.21 5.84
C GLY A 38 5.62 -2.07 4.64
N LEU A 39 4.56 -1.69 3.93
CA LEU A 39 4.03 -2.38 2.75
C LEU A 39 4.74 -1.98 1.45
N MET A 40 5.49 -0.89 1.46
CA MET A 40 6.18 -0.35 0.29
C MET A 40 7.53 0.25 0.69
N TYR A 41 8.58 -0.11 -0.05
CA TYR A 41 9.87 0.58 0.04
C TYR A 41 9.94 1.67 -1.02
N ARG A 42 10.37 2.88 -0.68
CA ARG A 42 10.51 3.98 -1.64
C ARG A 42 11.94 4.46 -1.67
N THR A 43 12.53 4.50 -2.86
CA THR A 43 13.85 5.08 -3.11
C THR A 43 14.00 5.40 -4.59
N THR A 44 14.80 6.41 -4.91
CA THR A 44 15.22 6.71 -6.29
C THR A 44 16.67 6.32 -6.54
N ASP A 45 17.36 5.81 -5.52
CA ASP A 45 18.75 5.39 -5.61
C ASP A 45 18.87 3.99 -6.21
N LEU A 46 19.65 3.85 -7.27
CA LEU A 46 19.78 2.58 -8.01
C LEU A 46 20.44 1.48 -7.17
N GLU A 47 21.42 1.83 -6.35
CA GLU A 47 22.13 0.88 -5.50
C GLU A 47 21.19 0.36 -4.40
N GLU A 48 20.40 1.23 -3.78
CA GLU A 48 19.36 0.81 -2.84
C GLU A 48 18.29 -0.06 -3.49
N ILE A 49 17.82 0.29 -4.69
CA ILE A 49 16.82 -0.52 -5.43
C ILE A 49 17.34 -1.93 -5.63
N THR A 50 18.57 -2.08 -6.14
CA THR A 50 19.16 -3.39 -6.44
C THR A 50 19.39 -4.21 -5.17
N LYS A 51 19.92 -3.58 -4.12
CA LYS A 51 20.12 -4.22 -2.81
C LYS A 51 18.80 -4.67 -2.19
N GLN A 52 17.77 -3.82 -2.21
CA GLN A 52 16.48 -4.15 -1.63
C GLN A 52 15.76 -5.24 -2.42
N ALA A 53 15.85 -5.21 -3.76
CA ALA A 53 15.29 -6.26 -4.60
C ALA A 53 15.93 -7.62 -4.31
N LEU A 54 17.26 -7.68 -4.16
CA LEU A 54 17.95 -8.91 -3.76
C LEU A 54 17.50 -9.37 -2.37
N SER A 55 17.38 -8.45 -1.41
CA SER A 55 16.89 -8.75 -0.06
C SER A 55 15.49 -9.41 -0.09
N PHE A 56 14.58 -8.89 -0.92
CA PHE A 56 13.24 -9.46 -1.06
C PHE A 56 13.22 -10.87 -1.65
N ILE A 57 14.20 -11.22 -2.47
CA ILE A 57 14.31 -12.57 -3.07
C ILE A 57 14.85 -13.57 -2.03
N VAL A 58 15.89 -13.19 -1.29
CA VAL A 58 16.59 -14.11 -0.37
C VAL A 58 15.94 -14.19 1.02
N ASN A 59 15.15 -13.19 1.40
CA ASN A 59 14.48 -13.11 2.69
C ASN A 59 12.96 -12.98 2.49
N PRO A 60 12.18 -14.08 2.57
CA PRO A 60 10.73 -13.97 2.57
C PRO A 60 10.26 -13.18 3.80
N HIS A 61 9.49 -12.11 3.56
CA HIS A 61 8.98 -11.27 4.63
C HIS A 61 7.81 -11.95 5.36
N LYS A 62 7.73 -11.72 6.67
CA LYS A 62 6.55 -12.11 7.45
C LYS A 62 5.36 -11.25 7.01
N PRO A 63 4.17 -11.85 6.87
CA PRO A 63 2.96 -11.09 6.60
C PRO A 63 2.78 -9.97 7.64
N ILE A 64 2.44 -8.78 7.17
CA ILE A 64 2.14 -7.62 7.99
C ILE A 64 0.64 -7.67 8.30
N GLU A 65 0.28 -7.64 9.58
CA GLU A 65 -1.12 -7.55 9.98
C GLU A 65 -1.66 -6.16 9.62
N LEU A 66 -2.63 -6.12 8.71
CA LEU A 66 -3.29 -4.88 8.30
C LEU A 66 -4.65 -4.78 8.99
N LYS A 67 -4.81 -3.72 9.79
CA LYS A 67 -6.09 -3.37 10.39
C LYS A 67 -6.81 -2.42 9.45
N THR A 68 -7.97 -2.84 8.98
CA THR A 68 -8.85 -2.03 8.14
C THR A 68 -10.25 -2.02 8.73
N ASP A 69 -11.02 -0.99 8.41
CA ASP A 69 -12.44 -1.00 8.70
C ASP A 69 -13.15 -2.11 7.92
N ASN A 70 -14.29 -2.57 8.44
CA ASN A 70 -15.17 -3.44 7.69
C ASN A 70 -15.98 -2.61 6.69
N LEU A 71 -15.49 -2.54 5.45
CA LEU A 71 -16.10 -1.72 4.41
C LEU A 71 -17.59 -2.07 4.19
N PHE A 72 -17.96 -3.35 4.26
CA PHE A 72 -19.35 -3.77 4.06
C PHE A 72 -20.27 -3.25 5.16
N GLU A 73 -19.85 -3.41 6.42
CA GLU A 73 -20.58 -2.89 7.57
C GLU A 73 -20.71 -1.37 7.51
N LEU A 74 -19.61 -0.67 7.19
CA LEU A 74 -19.62 0.78 7.02
C LEU A 74 -20.58 1.23 5.91
N ILE A 75 -20.62 0.54 4.77
CA ILE A 75 -21.56 0.83 3.67
C ILE A 75 -23.01 0.62 4.14
N ILE A 76 -23.28 -0.50 4.81
CA ILE A 76 -24.62 -0.83 5.31
C ILE A 76 -25.09 0.23 6.30
N ASP A 77 -24.27 0.53 7.30
CA ASP A 77 -24.57 1.50 8.35
C ASP A 77 -24.86 2.89 7.77
N LYS A 78 -24.00 3.36 6.87
CA LYS A 78 -24.17 4.68 6.22
C LYS A 78 -25.39 4.72 5.32
N THR A 79 -25.76 3.61 4.69
CA THR A 79 -26.97 3.52 3.88
C THR A 79 -28.22 3.65 4.75
N TYR A 80 -28.28 2.93 5.89
CA TYR A 80 -29.41 3.03 6.82
C TYR A 80 -29.48 4.38 7.53
N GLU A 81 -28.34 4.96 7.92
CA GLU A 81 -28.25 6.32 8.48
C GLU A 81 -28.86 7.35 7.51
N LEU A 82 -28.45 7.29 6.24
CA LEU A 82 -28.97 8.18 5.20
C LEU A 82 -30.48 8.00 4.99
N ALA A 83 -30.98 6.76 4.96
CA ALA A 83 -32.40 6.47 4.81
C ALA A 83 -33.24 7.03 5.97
N ASN A 84 -32.73 6.91 7.21
CA ASN A 84 -33.42 7.40 8.40
C ASN A 84 -33.35 8.92 8.56
N SER A 85 -32.30 9.58 8.05
CA SER A 85 -32.13 11.04 8.11
C SER A 85 -33.13 11.84 7.25
N LYS A 86 -33.86 11.16 6.33
CA LYS A 86 -34.85 11.77 5.43
C LYS A 86 -36.30 11.61 5.92
N LYS A 87 -36.51 11.06 7.12
CA LYS A 87 -37.80 11.04 7.82
C LYS A 87 -37.86 12.18 8.83
#